data_AF-A0A2D5CVD5-F1
#
_entry.id   AF-A0A2D5CVD5-F1
#
_cell.length_a   1.000
_cell.length_b   1.000
_cell.length_c   1.000
_cell.angle_alpha   90.00
_cell.angle_beta   90.00
_cell.angle_gamma   90.00
#
_symmetry.space_group_name_H-M   'P 1'
#
loop_
_entity.id
_entity.type
_entity.pdbx_description
1 polymer ?
#
loop_
_entity_poly.entity_id
_entity_poly.type
_entity_poly.pdbx_seq_one_letter_code
_entity_poly.pdbx_strand_id
1 'polypeptide(L)'
;MVDRFLEFIKSKLFLGGLGVLVLGIAVANYFSYANEKANEIEFQKFQNVNQQLVIESEIENLINETDLSFDKLGFEIITKSVIAKKALDEGKYQVALDLFMEAYAKISESKIRKETKDILLNQYSENIVRLNVEIGDFEAGDRFIKENTINSARFHDVAGDFYKYFENYETSNFHYDQALSFDMDEFQKNNIRLRKPLN
;
A
#
# COMPACT_ATOMS: atom_id res chain seq x y z
N MET A 1 -29.63 1.79 -2.67
CA MET A 1 -28.28 1.28 -2.29
C MET A 1 -27.43 0.99 -3.52
N VAL A 2 -27.91 0.20 -4.48
CA VAL A 2 -27.23 -0.05 -5.77
C VAL A 2 -27.02 1.25 -6.58
N ASP A 3 -27.97 2.18 -6.56
CA ASP A 3 -27.86 3.43 -7.33
C ASP A 3 -26.79 4.39 -6.77
N ARG A 4 -26.61 4.45 -5.44
CA ARG A 4 -25.53 5.23 -4.79
C ARG A 4 -24.15 4.59 -5.00
N PHE A 5 -24.10 3.25 -5.04
CA PHE A 5 -22.90 2.50 -5.39
C PHE A 5 -22.51 2.72 -6.86
N LEU A 6 -23.49 2.81 -7.77
CA LEU A 6 -23.28 3.16 -9.18
C LEU A 6 -22.85 4.62 -9.37
N GLU A 7 -23.36 5.56 -8.59
CA GLU A 7 -22.89 6.95 -8.58
C GLU A 7 -21.45 7.07 -8.06
N PHE A 8 -21.08 6.29 -7.03
CA PHE A 8 -19.71 6.20 -6.54
C PHE A 8 -18.73 5.67 -7.61
N ILE A 9 -19.11 4.59 -8.31
CA ILE A 9 -18.34 4.02 -9.44
C ILE A 9 -18.20 5.02 -10.61
N LYS A 10 -19.19 5.88 -10.83
CA LYS A 10 -19.20 6.86 -11.92
C LYS A 10 -18.42 8.14 -11.59
N SER A 11 -17.96 8.34 -10.35
CA SER A 11 -17.09 9.46 -10.01
C SER A 11 -15.70 9.26 -10.65
N LYS A 12 -15.19 10.31 -11.31
CA LYS A 12 -14.07 10.26 -12.27
C LYS A 12 -12.67 9.93 -11.70
N LEU A 13 -12.56 9.39 -10.48
CA LEU A 13 -11.28 9.24 -9.76
C LEU A 13 -10.94 7.79 -9.36
N PHE A 14 -11.64 6.79 -9.88
CA PHE A 14 -11.46 5.36 -9.50
C PHE A 14 -10.39 4.59 -10.31
N LEU A 15 -9.45 5.25 -11.00
CA LEU A 15 -8.55 4.63 -11.98
C LEU A 15 -7.09 4.74 -11.53
N GLY A 16 -6.30 3.69 -11.36
CA GLY A 16 -6.54 2.27 -11.60
C GLY A 16 -5.46 1.43 -10.90
N GLY A 17 -5.86 0.29 -10.36
CA GLY A 17 -5.01 -0.65 -9.62
C GLY A 17 -5.65 -1.07 -8.30
N LEU A 18 -5.88 -0.11 -7.39
CA LEU A 18 -6.43 -0.38 -6.05
C LEU A 18 -7.92 -0.77 -6.07
N GLY A 19 -8.68 -0.20 -7.00
CA GLY A 19 -10.14 -0.35 -7.04
C GLY A 19 -10.61 -1.80 -7.22
N VAL A 20 -9.90 -2.60 -8.01
CA VAL A 20 -10.31 -3.99 -8.32
C VAL A 20 -10.05 -4.93 -7.13
N LEU A 21 -8.98 -4.70 -6.37
CA LEU A 21 -8.61 -5.53 -5.22
C LEU A 21 -9.50 -5.24 -4.00
N VAL A 22 -9.86 -3.96 -3.82
CA VAL A 22 -10.84 -3.51 -2.81
C VAL A 22 -12.24 -4.04 -3.10
N LEU A 23 -12.65 -4.07 -4.38
CA LEU A 23 -13.96 -4.61 -4.78
C LEU A 23 -14.08 -6.12 -4.53
N GLY A 24 -12.99 -6.89 -4.69
CA GLY A 24 -12.97 -8.32 -4.37
C GLY A 24 -13.19 -8.61 -2.87
N ILE A 25 -12.66 -7.76 -2.00
CA ILE A 25 -12.78 -7.89 -0.54
C ILE A 25 -14.16 -7.40 -0.05
N ALA A 26 -14.73 -6.38 -0.70
CA ALA A 26 -16.05 -5.85 -0.35
C ALA A 26 -17.19 -6.82 -0.69
N VAL A 27 -17.10 -7.56 -1.80
CA VAL A 27 -18.17 -8.50 -2.24
C VAL A 27 -18.18 -9.79 -1.39
N ALA A 28 -17.03 -10.24 -0.88
CA ALA A 28 -16.95 -11.47 -0.06
C ALA A 28 -17.60 -11.33 1.33
N ASN A 29 -17.80 -10.11 1.84
CA ASN A 29 -18.31 -9.84 3.18
C ASN A 29 -19.85 -9.72 3.27
N TYR A 30 -20.57 -10.05 2.19
CA TYR A 30 -22.04 -9.99 2.07
C TYR A 30 -22.82 -10.91 3.02
N PHE A 31 -22.19 -11.89 3.68
CA PHE A 31 -22.92 -13.02 4.30
C PHE A 31 -23.39 -12.89 5.76
N SER A 32 -23.35 -11.73 6.42
CA SER A 32 -23.91 -11.66 7.78
C SER A 32 -24.68 -10.37 8.05
N TYR A 33 -25.98 -10.47 7.81
CA TYR A 33 -27.04 -9.48 7.95
C TYR A 33 -27.19 -8.87 9.38
N ALA A 34 -26.58 -9.44 10.43
CA ALA A 34 -26.50 -8.80 11.76
C ALA A 34 -25.39 -7.73 11.88
N ASN A 35 -24.44 -7.75 10.93
CA ASN A 35 -23.32 -6.84 10.76
C ASN A 35 -23.76 -5.53 10.02
N GLU A 36 -25.00 -5.46 9.51
CA GLU A 36 -25.48 -4.37 8.63
C GLU A 36 -25.48 -2.99 9.28
N LYS A 37 -25.89 -2.85 10.55
CA LYS A 37 -25.99 -1.51 11.18
C LYS A 37 -24.64 -0.94 11.61
N ALA A 38 -23.74 -1.77 12.13
CA ALA A 38 -22.37 -1.38 12.45
C ALA A 38 -21.56 -1.10 11.17
N ASN A 39 -21.71 -1.96 10.16
CA ASN A 39 -21.11 -1.72 8.84
C ASN A 39 -21.69 -0.46 8.18
N GLU A 40 -22.97 -0.14 8.38
CA GLU A 40 -23.56 1.09 7.83
C GLU A 40 -22.99 2.35 8.48
N ILE A 41 -22.76 2.34 9.80
CA ILE A 41 -22.08 3.44 10.50
C ILE A 41 -20.65 3.62 9.98
N GLU A 42 -19.88 2.54 9.87
CA GLU A 42 -18.52 2.61 9.36
C GLU A 42 -18.46 2.97 7.87
N PHE A 43 -19.44 2.51 7.09
CA PHE A 43 -19.56 2.90 5.69
C PHE A 43 -19.91 4.39 5.56
N GLN A 44 -20.78 4.93 6.41
CA GLN A 44 -21.04 6.38 6.47
C GLN A 44 -19.79 7.16 6.88
N LYS A 45 -19.02 6.64 7.85
CA LYS A 45 -17.72 7.22 8.23
C LYS A 45 -16.76 7.22 7.05
N PHE A 46 -16.62 6.09 6.36
CA PHE A 46 -15.81 5.95 5.15
C PHE A 46 -16.23 6.94 4.05
N GLN A 47 -17.54 7.10 3.83
CA GLN A 47 -18.08 8.09 2.90
C GLN A 47 -17.73 9.52 3.31
N ASN A 48 -17.83 9.85 4.60
CA ASN A 48 -17.49 11.18 5.11
C ASN A 48 -15.99 11.47 4.89
N VAL A 49 -15.10 10.54 5.24
CA VAL A 49 -13.66 10.70 4.99
C VAL A 49 -13.39 10.93 3.50
N ASN A 50 -14.05 10.20 2.61
CA ASN A 50 -13.90 10.38 1.17
C ASN A 50 -14.45 11.72 0.67
N GLN A 51 -15.52 12.24 1.26
CA GLN A 51 -16.04 13.58 0.92
C GLN A 51 -15.07 14.67 1.37
N GLN A 52 -14.56 14.57 2.59
CA GLN A 52 -13.53 15.49 3.09
C GLN A 52 -12.27 15.42 2.23
N LEU A 53 -11.83 14.22 1.80
CA LEU A 53 -10.72 14.06 0.85
C LEU A 53 -10.87 14.86 -0.45
N VAL A 54 -12.10 15.03 -0.94
CA VAL A 54 -12.41 15.78 -2.16
C VAL A 54 -12.49 17.29 -1.91
N ILE A 55 -12.95 17.69 -0.73
CA ILE A 55 -13.20 19.09 -0.38
C ILE A 55 -11.93 19.76 0.16
N GLU A 56 -11.20 19.07 1.03
CA GLU A 56 -10.02 19.61 1.69
C GLU A 56 -8.86 19.69 0.72
N SER A 57 -8.23 20.86 0.62
CA SER A 57 -7.12 21.08 -0.30
C SER A 57 -5.78 20.57 0.21
N GLU A 58 -5.64 20.37 1.52
CA GLU A 58 -4.38 19.99 2.17
C GLU A 58 -4.58 18.74 3.05
N ILE A 59 -3.67 17.78 2.94
CA ILE A 59 -3.75 16.50 3.65
C ILE A 59 -3.63 16.63 5.18
N GLU A 60 -2.91 17.64 5.67
CA GLU A 60 -2.66 17.83 7.10
C GLU A 60 -3.95 18.18 7.86
N ASN A 61 -4.82 19.00 7.26
CA ASN A 61 -6.13 19.34 7.84
C ASN A 61 -7.02 18.10 7.90
N LEU A 62 -7.03 17.30 6.82
CA LEU A 62 -7.80 16.05 6.79
C LEU A 62 -7.37 15.07 7.89
N ILE A 63 -6.06 14.85 8.08
CA ILE A 63 -5.58 13.90 9.10
C ILE A 63 -5.93 14.37 10.52
N ASN A 64 -5.86 15.67 10.76
CA ASN A 64 -6.16 16.24 12.08
C ASN A 64 -7.67 16.27 12.39
N GLU A 65 -8.52 16.42 11.37
CA GLU A 65 -9.97 16.59 11.53
C GLU A 65 -10.75 15.28 11.38
N THR A 66 -10.13 14.23 10.82
CA THR A 66 -10.80 12.97 10.53
C THR A 66 -10.23 11.82 11.36
N ASP A 67 -11.09 11.14 12.11
CA ASP A 67 -10.73 9.89 12.76
C ASP A 67 -10.57 8.77 11.71
N LEU A 68 -9.32 8.33 11.49
CA LEU A 68 -8.97 7.30 10.51
C LEU A 68 -9.05 5.86 11.04
N SER A 69 -9.44 5.67 12.30
CA SER A 69 -9.60 4.34 12.89
C SER A 69 -10.91 3.68 12.45
N PHE A 70 -10.91 2.38 12.13
CA PHE A 70 -12.15 1.65 11.88
C PHE A 70 -12.12 0.32 12.64
N ASP A 71 -13.29 -0.16 13.05
CA ASP A 71 -13.47 -1.49 13.62
C ASP A 71 -13.26 -2.55 12.53
N LYS A 72 -13.63 -2.25 11.28
CA LYS A 72 -13.35 -3.10 10.13
C LYS A 72 -12.04 -2.69 9.47
N LEU A 73 -11.09 -3.62 9.58
CA LEU A 73 -9.78 -3.58 8.92
C LEU A 73 -9.84 -3.15 7.44
N GLY A 74 -10.84 -3.62 6.70
CA GLY A 74 -11.00 -3.28 5.29
C GLY A 74 -11.16 -1.78 5.05
N PHE A 75 -12.07 -1.12 5.77
CA PHE A 75 -12.28 0.32 5.64
C PHE A 75 -11.03 1.10 6.05
N GLU A 76 -10.40 0.72 7.16
CA GLU A 76 -9.20 1.40 7.65
C GLU A 76 -8.04 1.35 6.64
N ILE A 77 -7.74 0.16 6.11
CA ILE A 77 -6.63 0.01 5.15
C ILE A 77 -6.92 0.83 3.88
N ILE A 78 -8.15 0.80 3.37
CA ILE A 78 -8.52 1.54 2.16
C ILE A 78 -8.38 3.04 2.41
N THR A 79 -8.96 3.54 3.50
CA THR A 79 -8.90 4.96 3.86
C THR A 79 -7.46 5.43 4.00
N LYS A 80 -6.62 4.72 4.77
CA LYS A 80 -5.21 5.07 4.92
C LYS A 80 -4.46 5.07 3.60
N SER A 81 -4.74 4.11 2.72
CA SER A 81 -4.08 4.02 1.41
C SER A 81 -4.46 5.16 0.47
N VAL A 82 -5.73 5.57 0.49
CA VAL A 82 -6.21 6.71 -0.32
C VAL A 82 -5.59 8.02 0.19
N ILE A 83 -5.55 8.20 1.52
CA ILE A 83 -4.93 9.37 2.14
C ILE A 83 -3.42 9.38 1.87
N ALA A 84 -2.74 8.24 1.98
CA ALA A 84 -1.32 8.13 1.65
C ALA A 84 -1.06 8.48 0.19
N LYS A 85 -1.92 8.05 -0.74
CA LYS A 85 -1.80 8.42 -2.15
C LYS A 85 -1.97 9.92 -2.36
N LYS A 86 -2.93 10.57 -1.70
CA LYS A 86 -3.06 12.03 -1.76
C LYS A 86 -1.84 12.73 -1.17
N ALA A 87 -1.31 12.25 -0.04
CA ALA A 87 -0.07 12.76 0.54
C ALA A 87 1.11 12.67 -0.45
N LEU A 88 1.23 11.56 -1.20
CA LEU A 88 2.23 11.44 -2.28
C LEU A 88 2.03 12.49 -3.38
N ASP A 89 0.80 12.70 -3.81
CA ASP A 89 0.47 13.68 -4.87
C ASP A 89 0.76 15.13 -4.43
N GLU A 90 0.68 15.40 -3.12
CA GLU A 90 1.06 16.67 -2.49
C GLU A 90 2.55 16.77 -2.09
N GLY A 91 3.36 15.74 -2.38
CA GLY A 91 4.79 15.70 -2.02
C GLY A 91 5.06 15.52 -0.52
N LYS A 92 4.06 15.11 0.26
CA LYS A 92 4.15 14.87 1.71
C LYS A 92 4.61 13.42 1.98
N TYR A 93 5.85 13.11 1.59
CA TYR A 93 6.38 11.73 1.60
C TYR A 93 6.39 11.08 2.99
N GLN A 94 6.75 11.83 4.04
CA GLN A 94 6.75 11.31 5.41
C GLN A 94 5.35 10.89 5.86
N VAL A 95 4.34 11.71 5.58
CA VAL A 95 2.94 11.42 5.90
C VAL A 95 2.47 10.15 5.17
N ALA A 96 2.82 10.01 3.90
CA ALA A 96 2.51 8.81 3.13
C ALA A 96 3.19 7.57 3.71
N LEU A 97 4.46 7.69 4.12
CA LEU A 97 5.24 6.61 4.74
C LEU A 97 4.59 6.14 6.04
N ASP A 98 4.23 7.07 6.92
CA ASP A 98 3.61 6.76 8.22
C ASP A 98 2.28 6.00 8.02
N LEU A 99 1.43 6.47 7.09
CA LEU A 99 0.16 5.82 6.77
C LEU A 99 0.34 4.41 6.19
N PHE A 100 1.34 4.19 5.33
CA PHE A 100 1.63 2.86 4.80
C PHE A 100 2.23 1.93 5.86
N MET A 101 3.08 2.43 6.75
CA MET A 101 3.60 1.67 7.89
C MET A 101 2.49 1.24 8.84
N GLU A 102 1.55 2.13 9.14
CA GLU A 102 0.37 1.80 9.95
C GLU A 102 -0.51 0.74 9.29
N ALA A 103 -0.78 0.87 7.97
CA ALA A 103 -1.54 -0.12 7.23
C ALA A 103 -0.83 -1.49 7.23
N TYR A 104 0.49 -1.49 6.99
CA TYR A 104 1.34 -2.68 6.99
C TYR A 104 1.30 -3.41 8.34
N ALA A 105 1.44 -2.69 9.45
CA ALA A 105 1.38 -3.27 10.80
C ALA A 105 0.02 -3.92 11.06
N LYS A 106 -1.09 -3.23 10.74
CA LYS A 106 -2.44 -3.78 10.92
C LYS A 106 -2.68 -5.04 10.08
N ILE A 107 -2.19 -5.07 8.85
CA ILE A 107 -2.30 -6.26 7.99
C ILE A 107 -1.49 -7.42 8.58
N SER A 108 -0.27 -7.15 9.04
CA SER A 108 0.63 -8.14 9.62
C SER A 108 -0.02 -8.84 10.82
N GLU A 109 -0.63 -8.06 11.72
CA GLU A 109 -1.30 -8.54 12.93
C GLU A 109 -2.70 -9.15 12.68
N SER A 110 -3.30 -8.88 11.52
CA SER A 110 -4.68 -9.31 11.24
C SER A 110 -4.84 -10.83 11.10
N LYS A 111 -6.08 -11.30 11.25
CA LYS A 111 -6.47 -12.70 11.02
C LYS A 111 -7.05 -12.95 9.63
N ILE A 112 -6.81 -12.05 8.66
CA ILE A 112 -7.27 -12.27 7.28
C ILE A 112 -6.57 -13.47 6.66
N ARG A 113 -7.16 -13.99 5.58
CA ARG A 113 -6.62 -15.12 4.83
C ARG A 113 -5.16 -14.85 4.42
N LYS A 114 -4.29 -15.85 4.62
CA LYS A 114 -2.83 -15.74 4.39
C LYS A 114 -2.52 -15.20 2.99
N GLU A 115 -3.18 -15.71 1.96
CA GLU A 115 -2.94 -15.30 0.58
C GLU A 115 -3.27 -13.82 0.36
N THR A 116 -4.36 -13.32 0.96
CA THR A 116 -4.70 -11.89 0.92
C THR A 116 -3.69 -11.05 1.70
N LYS A 117 -3.26 -11.54 2.87
CA LYS A 117 -2.23 -10.89 3.69
C LYS A 117 -0.93 -10.75 2.90
N ASP A 118 -0.45 -11.84 2.31
CA ASP A 118 0.81 -11.87 1.57
C ASP A 118 0.77 -10.88 0.38
N ILE A 119 -0.34 -10.80 -0.36
CA ILE A 119 -0.52 -9.83 -1.45
C ILE A 119 -0.42 -8.40 -0.92
N LEU A 120 -1.19 -8.08 0.13
CA LEU A 120 -1.22 -6.72 0.67
C LEU A 120 0.14 -6.32 1.25
N LEU A 121 0.76 -7.20 2.05
CA LEU A 121 2.08 -6.93 2.64
C LEU A 121 3.15 -6.69 1.57
N ASN A 122 3.16 -7.47 0.48
CA ASN A 122 4.05 -7.21 -0.66
C ASN A 122 3.86 -5.82 -1.27
N GLN A 123 2.60 -5.37 -1.42
CA GLN A 123 2.31 -4.08 -2.01
C GLN A 123 2.71 -2.91 -1.09
N TYR A 124 2.42 -3.02 0.21
CA TYR A 124 2.81 -1.98 1.17
C TYR A 124 4.32 -1.95 1.39
N SER A 125 4.99 -3.10 1.43
CA SER A 125 6.44 -3.15 1.61
C SER A 125 7.18 -2.49 0.44
N GLU A 126 6.71 -2.69 -0.79
CA GLU A 126 7.23 -1.96 -1.96
C GLU A 126 7.11 -0.45 -1.80
N ASN A 127 5.92 0.05 -1.41
CA ASN A 127 5.68 1.48 -1.24
C ASN A 127 6.55 2.07 -0.12
N ILE A 128 6.68 1.35 1.00
CA ILE A 128 7.51 1.76 2.14
C ILE A 128 8.97 1.90 1.73
N VAL A 129 9.53 0.89 1.03
CA VAL A 129 10.93 0.93 0.58
C VAL A 129 11.17 2.08 -0.40
N ARG A 130 10.27 2.27 -1.38
CA ARG A 130 10.38 3.37 -2.35
C ARG A 130 10.30 4.74 -1.68
N LEU A 131 9.44 4.90 -0.68
CA LEU A 131 9.32 6.16 0.05
C LEU A 131 10.58 6.49 0.85
N ASN A 132 11.26 5.50 1.42
CA ASN A 132 12.55 5.73 2.07
C ASN A 132 13.62 6.20 1.07
N VAL A 133 13.54 5.79 -0.21
CA VAL A 133 14.38 6.37 -1.27
C VAL A 133 14.03 7.85 -1.52
N GLU A 134 12.75 8.16 -1.70
CA GLU A 134 12.30 9.55 -1.96
C GLU A 134 12.63 10.51 -0.80
N ILE A 135 12.57 10.01 0.44
CA ILE A 135 12.91 10.78 1.65
C ILE A 135 14.43 10.87 1.84
N GLY A 136 15.20 9.93 1.27
CA GLY A 136 16.64 9.82 1.50
C GLY A 136 17.01 9.18 2.85
N ASP A 137 16.10 8.44 3.48
CA ASP A 137 16.33 7.77 4.77
C ASP A 137 16.84 6.34 4.57
N PHE A 138 18.17 6.22 4.44
CA PHE A 138 18.83 4.93 4.30
C PHE A 138 18.63 4.03 5.53
N GLU A 139 18.72 4.58 6.74
CA GLU A 139 18.70 3.77 7.97
C GLU A 139 17.32 3.15 8.20
N ALA A 140 16.26 3.93 8.01
CA ALA A 140 14.90 3.42 8.15
C ALA A 140 14.55 2.40 7.05
N GLY A 141 14.94 2.67 5.80
CA GLY A 141 14.74 1.74 4.69
C GLY A 141 15.51 0.43 4.87
N ASP A 142 16.79 0.49 5.25
CA ASP A 142 17.64 -0.68 5.50
C ASP A 142 17.09 -1.54 6.64
N ARG A 143 16.69 -0.92 7.76
CA ARG A 143 16.05 -1.60 8.87
C ARG A 143 14.77 -2.30 8.43
N PHE A 144 13.89 -1.60 7.71
CA PHE A 144 12.64 -2.18 7.21
C PHE A 144 12.91 -3.39 6.31
N ILE A 145 13.86 -3.31 5.37
CA ILE A 145 14.19 -4.42 4.46
C ILE A 145 14.70 -5.65 5.23
N LYS A 146 15.60 -5.44 6.20
CA LYS A 146 16.22 -6.53 6.97
C LYS A 146 15.25 -7.23 7.93
N GLU A 147 14.32 -6.49 8.51
CA GLU A 147 13.33 -7.02 9.45
C GLU A 147 12.13 -7.65 8.73
N ASN A 148 11.94 -7.38 7.43
CA ASN A 148 10.83 -7.90 6.67
C ASN A 148 10.99 -9.40 6.36
N THR A 149 9.91 -10.17 6.51
CA THR A 149 9.89 -11.61 6.19
C THR A 149 9.39 -11.91 4.78
N ILE A 150 9.03 -10.89 4.01
CA ILE A 150 8.53 -11.05 2.64
C ILE A 150 9.65 -11.57 1.75
N ASN A 151 9.40 -12.71 1.12
CA ASN A 151 10.31 -13.34 0.18
C ASN A 151 9.63 -13.46 -1.18
N SER A 152 9.75 -12.41 -2.01
CA SER A 152 9.18 -12.35 -3.35
C SER A 152 10.14 -11.70 -4.33
N ALA A 153 10.03 -12.09 -5.60
CA ALA A 153 10.77 -11.46 -6.70
C ALA A 153 10.67 -9.94 -6.67
N ARG A 154 9.44 -9.43 -6.48
CA ARG A 154 9.15 -8.00 -6.52
C ARG A 154 9.77 -7.26 -5.33
N PHE A 155 9.69 -7.82 -4.13
CA PHE A 155 10.27 -7.19 -2.96
C PHE A 155 11.80 -7.10 -3.06
N HIS A 156 12.44 -8.19 -3.51
CA HIS A 156 13.89 -8.18 -3.72
C HIS A 156 14.31 -7.25 -4.87
N ASP A 157 13.53 -7.13 -5.94
CA ASP A 157 13.80 -6.17 -7.01
C ASP A 157 13.83 -4.72 -6.47
N VAL A 158 12.82 -4.36 -5.66
CA VAL A 158 12.71 -3.02 -5.06
C VAL A 158 13.79 -2.77 -4.01
N ALA A 159 14.15 -3.78 -3.20
CA ALA A 159 15.29 -3.70 -2.28
C ALA A 159 16.61 -3.50 -3.05
N GLY A 160 16.79 -4.17 -4.18
CA GLY A 160 17.93 -3.98 -5.08
C GLY A 160 18.03 -2.52 -5.56
N ASP A 161 16.91 -1.93 -6.01
CA ASP A 161 16.84 -0.52 -6.40
C ASP A 161 17.18 0.42 -5.24
N PHE A 162 16.66 0.15 -4.03
CA PHE A 162 16.95 0.93 -2.82
C PHE A 162 18.46 0.97 -2.52
N TYR A 163 19.11 -0.19 -2.40
CA TYR A 163 20.53 -0.23 -2.08
C TYR A 163 21.39 0.35 -3.21
N LYS A 164 20.96 0.22 -4.47
CA LYS A 164 21.65 0.84 -5.60
C LYS A 164 21.60 2.37 -5.50
N TYR A 165 20.46 2.94 -5.15
CA TYR A 165 20.29 4.39 -4.99
C TYR A 165 21.26 4.96 -3.94
N PHE A 166 21.43 4.25 -2.82
CA PHE A 166 22.37 4.61 -1.76
C PHE A 166 23.81 4.06 -1.98
N GLU A 167 24.15 3.69 -3.22
CA GLU A 167 25.48 3.24 -3.63
C GLU A 167 26.03 1.99 -2.89
N ASN A 168 25.18 1.23 -2.23
CA ASN A 168 25.51 -0.06 -1.64
C ASN A 168 25.36 -1.18 -2.68
N TYR A 169 26.27 -1.19 -3.66
CA TYR A 169 26.18 -2.07 -4.83
C TYR A 169 26.30 -3.56 -4.50
N GLU A 170 27.06 -3.94 -3.48
CA GLU A 170 27.16 -5.34 -3.05
C GLU A 170 25.80 -5.87 -2.57
N THR A 171 25.14 -5.12 -1.68
CA THR A 171 23.82 -5.50 -1.14
C THR A 171 22.73 -5.40 -2.20
N SER A 172 22.83 -4.40 -3.08
CA SER A 172 21.96 -4.28 -4.25
C SER A 172 22.05 -5.52 -5.16
N ASN A 173 23.27 -5.94 -5.50
CA ASN A 173 23.52 -7.12 -6.32
C ASN A 173 22.98 -8.39 -5.68
N PHE A 174 23.16 -8.56 -4.36
CA PHE A 174 22.57 -9.66 -3.61
C PHE A 174 21.04 -9.72 -3.80
N HIS A 175 20.35 -8.58 -3.63
CA HIS A 175 18.89 -8.54 -3.78
C HIS A 175 18.44 -8.77 -5.23
N TYR A 176 19.12 -8.21 -6.23
CA TYR A 176 18.80 -8.52 -7.62
C TYR A 176 19.00 -10.01 -7.95
N ASP A 177 20.03 -10.66 -7.40
CA ASP A 177 20.24 -12.11 -7.58
C ASP A 177 19.15 -12.93 -6.90
N GLN A 178 18.72 -12.53 -5.69
CA GLN A 178 17.56 -13.13 -5.03
C GLN A 178 16.30 -12.98 -5.89
N ALA A 179 16.04 -11.79 -6.43
CA ALA A 179 14.90 -11.56 -7.31
C ALA A 179 14.93 -12.49 -8.53
N LEU A 180 16.08 -12.59 -9.22
CA LEU A 180 16.27 -13.43 -10.40
C LEU A 180 16.15 -14.94 -10.14
N SER A 181 16.22 -15.38 -8.88
CA SER A 181 16.05 -16.79 -8.51
C SER A 181 14.60 -17.29 -8.57
N PHE A 182 13.63 -16.36 -8.57
CA PHE A 182 12.21 -16.69 -8.67
C PHE A 182 11.79 -17.01 -10.10
N ASP A 183 10.73 -17.84 -10.21
CA ASP A 183 10.10 -18.10 -11.50
C ASP A 183 9.40 -16.84 -12.02
N MET A 184 9.84 -16.37 -13.18
CA MET A 184 9.35 -15.17 -13.86
C MET A 184 9.73 -15.21 -15.34
N ASP A 185 9.04 -14.40 -16.15
CA ASP A 185 9.32 -14.33 -17.57
C ASP A 185 10.69 -13.69 -17.89
N GLU A 186 11.25 -14.02 -19.06
CA GLU A 186 12.57 -13.52 -19.45
C GLU A 186 12.61 -12.00 -19.64
N PHE A 187 11.49 -11.36 -19.96
CA PHE A 187 11.44 -9.90 -20.07
C PHE A 187 11.67 -9.25 -18.69
N GLN A 188 11.02 -9.76 -17.65
CA GLN A 188 11.26 -9.31 -16.27
C GLN A 188 12.69 -9.56 -15.81
N LYS A 189 13.26 -10.76 -16.09
CA LYS A 189 14.67 -11.04 -15.77
C LYS A 189 15.62 -10.08 -16.46
N ASN A 190 15.38 -9.79 -17.73
CA ASN A 190 16.22 -8.88 -18.49
C ASN A 190 16.15 -7.45 -17.94
N ASN A 191 14.97 -6.97 -17.52
CA ASN A 191 14.83 -5.66 -16.88
C ASN A 191 15.61 -5.57 -15.56
N ILE A 192 15.64 -6.64 -14.76
CA ILE A 192 16.46 -6.68 -13.53
C ILE A 192 17.95 -6.65 -13.88
N ARG A 193 18.40 -7.51 -14.80
CA ARG A 193 19.81 -7.59 -15.24
C ARG A 193 20.32 -6.25 -15.79
N LEU A 194 19.49 -5.49 -16.51
CA LEU A 194 19.84 -4.17 -17.03
C LEU A 194 20.04 -3.11 -15.93
N ARG A 195 19.35 -3.25 -14.79
CA ARG A 195 19.49 -2.32 -13.66
C ARG A 195 20.60 -2.70 -12.70
N LYS A 196 20.98 -3.97 -12.66
CA LYS A 196 22.01 -4.49 -11.76
C LYS A 196 23.35 -3.74 -11.95
N PRO A 197 23.98 -3.21 -10.88
CA PRO A 197 25.31 -2.60 -10.95
C PRO A 197 26.33 -3.51 -11.64
N LEU A 198 27.19 -2.91 -12.47
CA LEU A 198 28.35 -3.62 -13.01
C LEU A 198 29.38 -3.78 -11.89
N ASN A 199 29.88 -5.00 -11.72
CA ASN A 199 31.01 -5.29 -10.82
C ASN A 199 32.29 -4.67 -11.35
#